data_AF-A0A7L1TVP3-F1
#
_entry.id   AF-A0A7L1TVP3-F1
#
_cell.length_a   1.000
_cell.length_b   1.000
_cell.length_c   1.000
_cell.angle_alpha   90.00
_cell.angle_beta   90.00
_cell.angle_gamma   90.00
#
_symmetry.space_group_name_H-M   'P 1'
#
loop_
_entity.id
_entity.type
_entity.pdbx_description
1 polymer ?
#
loop_
_entity_poly.entity_id
_entity_poly.type
_entity_poly.pdbx_seq_one_letter_code
_entity_poly.pdbx_strand_id
1 'polypeptide(L)'
;QSNKIEKAVSAAHTFLQKNPKHEMTLRYLNYYRTMLDVDEYLVDLEAQPYEPIFVRSVKLYNNGDFRSSAADMEQALAEYYKAYEDCLAGCEGAYELQEFKDFYPAIADHFVSVLQCKVDCETELTPNVGGYFVEKFVATMYHYLQFAYYKLNEVQDAVRSVSSYMLFDPGDTVMQQNLVYYRFHRERWRLRDEDFEPRPVRTPQPTSYGPAPTRERLTVTREGLTLIREGLTLTRERLTMEVDGGEGPELLDLPSDGEFEGEGDYEEGFFAEWWQEPKTKGDKDDQGS
;
A
#
# COMPACT_ATOMS: atom_id res chain seq x y z
N GLN A 1 14.31 41.47 10.00
CA GLN A 1 12.91 41.12 9.67
C GLN A 1 12.82 40.11 8.52
N SER A 2 13.80 40.03 7.59
CA SER A 2 13.78 39.10 6.43
C SER A 2 13.44 37.65 6.74
N ASN A 3 14.04 37.06 7.78
CA ASN A 3 13.79 35.65 8.17
C ASN A 3 12.31 35.34 8.46
N LYS A 4 11.50 36.31 8.92
CA LYS A 4 10.07 36.10 9.15
C LYS A 4 9.26 36.03 7.85
N ILE A 5 9.69 36.77 6.82
CA ILE A 5 9.01 36.81 5.53
C ILE A 5 9.36 35.54 4.74
N GLU A 6 10.63 35.13 4.75
CA GLU A 6 11.11 33.88 4.16
C GLU A 6 10.31 32.66 4.66
N LYS A 7 10.16 32.53 5.99
CA LYS A 7 9.33 31.47 6.59
C LYS A 7 7.85 31.56 6.21
N ALA A 8 7.31 32.77 6.07
CA ALA A 8 5.94 32.98 5.65
C ALA A 8 5.73 32.56 4.18
N VAL A 9 6.74 32.77 3.32
CA VAL A 9 6.73 32.28 1.93
C VAL A 9 6.70 30.76 1.89
N SER A 10 7.58 30.07 2.63
CA SER A 10 7.61 28.61 2.65
C SER A 10 6.32 28.01 3.24
N ALA A 11 5.77 28.60 4.30
CA ALA A 11 4.50 28.17 4.88
C ALA A 11 3.31 28.40 3.91
N ALA A 12 3.26 29.55 3.25
CA ALA A 12 2.23 29.83 2.24
C ALA A 12 2.36 28.88 1.04
N HIS A 13 3.59 28.56 0.61
CA HIS A 13 3.84 27.62 -0.47
C HIS A 13 3.37 26.20 -0.12
N THR A 14 3.75 25.71 1.06
CA THR A 14 3.31 24.42 1.63
C THR A 14 1.79 24.30 1.62
N PHE A 15 1.09 25.32 2.14
CA PHE A 15 -0.37 25.33 2.18
C PHE A 15 -1.01 25.26 0.77
N LEU A 16 -0.43 25.97 -0.20
CA LEU A 16 -0.93 25.97 -1.58
C LEU A 16 -0.70 24.65 -2.32
N GLN A 17 0.18 23.77 -1.84
CA GLN A 17 0.32 22.44 -2.42
C GLN A 17 -1.01 21.69 -2.30
N LYS A 18 -1.58 21.61 -1.10
CA LYS A 18 -2.88 20.95 -0.88
C LYS A 18 -4.08 21.81 -1.30
N ASN A 19 -3.90 23.13 -1.36
CA ASN A 19 -4.99 24.09 -1.62
C ASN A 19 -4.66 25.03 -2.79
N PRO A 20 -4.47 24.52 -4.02
CA PRO A 20 -3.94 25.31 -5.14
C PRO A 20 -4.85 26.48 -5.56
N LYS A 21 -6.16 26.40 -5.25
CA LYS A 21 -7.16 27.41 -5.60
C LYS A 21 -7.48 28.39 -4.46
N HIS A 22 -6.74 28.35 -3.34
CA HIS A 22 -7.02 29.22 -2.21
C HIS A 22 -6.60 30.67 -2.49
N GLU A 23 -7.60 31.52 -2.77
CA GLU A 23 -7.41 32.88 -3.28
C GLU A 23 -6.57 33.77 -2.34
N MET A 24 -6.81 33.70 -1.03
CA MET A 24 -6.11 34.55 -0.07
C MET A 24 -4.63 34.22 0.04
N THR A 25 -4.27 32.93 0.02
CA THR A 25 -2.85 32.52 0.11
C THR A 25 -2.09 32.87 -1.16
N LEU A 26 -2.74 32.78 -2.33
CA LEU A 26 -2.16 33.26 -3.59
C LEU A 26 -1.88 34.77 -3.55
N ARG A 27 -2.79 35.57 -2.96
CA ARG A 27 -2.58 37.01 -2.77
C ARG A 27 -1.40 37.31 -1.85
N TYR A 28 -1.25 36.56 -0.75
CA TYR A 28 -0.09 36.71 0.15
C TYR A 28 1.23 36.37 -0.55
N LEU A 29 1.27 35.30 -1.33
CA LEU A 29 2.47 34.92 -2.09
C LEU A 29 2.86 35.96 -3.14
N ASN A 30 1.88 36.54 -3.84
CA ASN A 30 2.11 37.65 -4.76
C ASN A 30 2.59 38.92 -4.03
N TYR A 31 2.11 39.18 -2.82
CA TYR A 31 2.63 40.26 -2.00
C TYR A 31 4.11 40.01 -1.60
N TYR A 32 4.46 38.79 -1.18
CA TYR A 32 5.85 38.45 -0.86
C TYR A 32 6.80 38.58 -2.06
N ARG A 33 6.36 38.22 -3.27
CA ARG A 33 7.11 38.43 -4.53
C ARG A 33 7.55 39.87 -4.77
N THR A 34 6.80 40.84 -4.26
CA THR A 34 7.15 42.27 -4.43
C THR A 34 8.23 42.75 -3.45
N MET A 35 8.48 42.00 -2.37
CA MET A 35 9.38 42.41 -1.29
C MET A 35 10.73 41.68 -1.32
N LEU A 36 10.76 40.46 -1.83
CA LEU A 36 11.97 39.65 -1.93
C LEU A 36 11.90 38.77 -3.18
N ASP A 37 13.07 38.29 -3.61
CA ASP A 37 13.15 37.17 -4.54
C ASP A 37 12.67 35.91 -3.81
N VAL A 38 11.43 35.50 -4.07
CA VAL A 38 10.77 34.40 -3.35
C VAL A 38 11.20 33.03 -3.85
N ASP A 39 11.78 32.94 -5.04
CA ASP A 39 12.00 31.66 -5.73
C ASP A 39 12.92 30.73 -4.94
N GLU A 40 13.86 31.29 -4.17
CA GLU A 40 14.73 30.54 -3.25
C GLU A 40 13.96 29.95 -2.04
N TYR A 41 12.84 30.55 -1.66
CA TYR A 41 12.08 30.23 -0.44
C TYR A 41 10.77 29.46 -0.73
N LEU A 42 10.48 29.15 -1.99
CA LEU A 42 9.39 28.27 -2.41
C LEU A 42 9.73 26.81 -2.10
N VAL A 43 9.86 26.50 -0.81
CA VAL A 43 10.11 25.16 -0.28
C VAL A 43 8.84 24.65 0.38
N ASP A 44 8.42 23.46 -0.02
CA ASP A 44 7.37 22.72 0.67
C ASP A 44 7.95 22.09 1.93
N LEU A 45 7.45 22.52 3.09
CA LEU A 45 7.90 22.07 4.41
C LEU A 45 7.26 20.75 4.83
N GLU A 46 6.16 20.34 4.19
CA GLU A 46 5.48 19.06 4.43
C GLU A 46 5.81 18.00 3.38
N ALA A 47 6.69 18.32 2.42
CA ALA A 47 7.08 17.41 1.36
C ALA A 47 7.68 16.12 1.92
N GLN A 48 7.15 14.99 1.48
CA GLN A 48 7.67 13.69 1.87
C GLN A 48 9.03 13.42 1.20
N PRO A 49 9.92 12.62 1.81
CA PRO A 49 11.27 12.38 1.29
C PRO A 49 11.33 11.84 -0.15
N TYR A 50 10.33 11.07 -0.58
CA TYR A 50 10.26 10.50 -1.94
C TYR A 50 9.84 11.52 -3.01
N GLU A 51 9.13 12.59 -2.67
CA GLU A 51 8.59 13.56 -3.62
C GLU A 51 9.66 14.33 -4.41
N PRO A 52 10.66 14.99 -3.76
CA PRO A 52 11.68 15.70 -4.51
C PRO A 52 12.54 14.75 -5.35
N ILE A 53 12.73 13.51 -4.91
CA ILE A 53 13.45 12.47 -5.64
C ILE A 53 12.66 12.05 -6.88
N PHE A 54 11.35 11.83 -6.74
CA PHE A 54 10.45 11.53 -7.85
C PHE A 54 10.46 12.65 -8.90
N VAL A 55 10.28 13.90 -8.48
CA VAL A 55 10.30 15.06 -9.39
C VAL A 55 11.64 15.18 -10.11
N ARG A 56 12.76 14.93 -9.41
CA ARG A 56 14.09 14.90 -10.02
C ARG A 56 14.23 13.77 -11.04
N SER A 57 13.76 12.57 -10.72
CA SER A 57 13.76 11.43 -11.64
C SER A 57 12.99 11.72 -12.92
N VAL A 58 11.80 12.33 -12.82
CA VAL A 58 10.98 12.70 -14.00
C VAL A 58 11.68 13.76 -14.85
N LYS A 59 12.39 14.73 -14.24
CA LYS A 59 13.20 15.70 -14.98
C LYS A 59 14.34 15.02 -15.75
N LEU A 60 15.05 14.09 -15.10
CA LEU A 60 16.13 13.31 -15.73
C LEU A 60 15.61 12.45 -16.89
N TYR A 61 14.45 11.82 -16.71
CA TYR A 61 13.76 11.06 -17.75
C TYR A 61 13.48 11.91 -18.99
N ASN A 62 12.90 13.09 -18.79
CA ASN A 62 12.56 14.01 -19.89
C ASN A 62 13.81 14.56 -20.58
N ASN A 63 14.94 14.64 -19.88
CA ASN A 63 16.23 15.04 -20.43
C ASN A 63 16.97 13.88 -21.15
N GLY A 64 16.41 12.67 -21.12
CA GLY A 64 16.99 11.47 -21.74
C GLY A 64 18.07 10.76 -20.92
N ASP A 65 18.33 11.19 -19.69
CA ASP A 65 19.23 10.47 -18.77
C ASP A 65 18.45 9.35 -18.06
N PHE A 66 18.22 8.27 -18.79
CA PHE A 66 17.46 7.12 -18.29
C PHE A 66 18.17 6.39 -17.14
N ARG A 67 19.50 6.41 -17.08
CA ARG A 67 20.26 5.72 -16.03
C ARG A 67 20.10 6.42 -14.68
N SER A 68 20.30 7.74 -14.65
CA SER A 68 20.12 8.53 -13.43
C SER A 68 18.63 8.59 -13.04
N SER A 69 17.73 8.70 -14.02
CA SER A 69 16.29 8.62 -13.77
C SER A 69 15.88 7.31 -13.12
N ALA A 70 16.33 6.17 -13.64
CA ALA A 70 16.03 4.86 -13.04
C ALA A 70 16.56 4.77 -11.60
N ALA A 71 17.80 5.20 -11.35
CA ALA A 71 18.38 5.19 -10.01
C ALA A 71 17.57 6.04 -9.01
N ASP A 72 17.19 7.26 -9.40
CA ASP A 72 16.36 8.13 -8.57
C ASP A 72 14.94 7.54 -8.38
N MET A 73 14.37 6.90 -9.39
CA MET A 73 13.03 6.30 -9.30
C MET A 73 13.01 5.09 -8.36
N GLU A 74 14.04 4.25 -8.40
CA GLU A 74 14.24 3.15 -7.42
C GLU A 74 14.37 3.70 -6.00
N GLN A 75 15.11 4.80 -5.83
CA GLN A 75 15.25 5.45 -4.52
C GLN A 75 13.92 6.03 -4.04
N ALA A 76 13.16 6.70 -4.93
CA ALA A 76 11.85 7.23 -4.61
C ALA A 76 10.87 6.13 -4.16
N LEU A 77 10.86 4.98 -4.85
CA LEU A 77 10.07 3.81 -4.43
C LEU A 77 10.47 3.31 -3.05
N ALA A 78 11.77 3.20 -2.76
CA ALA A 78 12.24 2.74 -1.46
C ALA A 78 11.83 3.68 -0.32
N GLU A 79 11.93 4.99 -0.52
CA GLU A 79 11.48 5.99 0.47
C GLU A 79 9.95 6.03 0.60
N TYR A 80 9.21 5.84 -0.50
CA TYR A 80 7.75 5.74 -0.46
C TYR A 80 7.30 4.56 0.39
N TYR A 81 7.89 3.37 0.21
CA TYR A 81 7.50 2.21 1.00
C TYR A 81 7.81 2.35 2.49
N LYS A 82 8.89 3.05 2.87
CA LYS A 82 9.14 3.40 4.27
C LYS A 82 8.03 4.30 4.83
N ALA A 83 7.68 5.37 4.10
CA ALA A 83 6.60 6.26 4.52
C ALA A 83 5.25 5.52 4.60
N TYR A 84 5.01 4.56 3.71
CA TYR A 84 3.83 3.70 3.74
C TYR A 84 3.82 2.78 4.96
N GLU A 85 4.94 2.14 5.30
CA GLU A 85 5.08 1.34 6.53
C GLU A 85 4.87 2.19 7.79
N ASP A 86 5.45 3.39 7.83
CA ASP A 86 5.27 4.34 8.94
C ASP A 86 3.80 4.75 9.09
N CYS A 87 3.10 5.00 7.98
CA CYS A 87 1.65 5.28 7.99
C CYS A 87 0.85 4.11 8.56
N LEU A 88 1.11 2.88 8.10
CA LEU A 88 0.43 1.68 8.59
C LEU A 88 0.64 1.46 10.10
N ALA A 89 1.86 1.70 10.58
CA ALA A 89 2.20 1.63 11.99
C ALA A 89 1.50 2.73 12.81
N GLY A 90 1.40 3.94 12.25
CA GLY A 90 0.70 5.07 12.85
C GLY A 90 -0.80 4.82 13.08
N CYS A 91 -1.42 3.98 12.26
CA CYS A 91 -2.85 3.65 12.37
C CYS A 91 -3.20 2.78 13.59
N GLU A 92 -2.24 2.08 14.21
CA GLU A 92 -2.46 1.21 15.38
C GLU A 92 -2.37 1.96 16.72
N GLY A 93 -2.45 3.29 16.68
CA GLY A 93 -2.34 4.17 17.84
C GLY A 93 -3.54 4.16 18.78
N ALA A 94 -3.44 4.98 19.83
CA ALA A 94 -4.50 5.14 20.82
C ALA A 94 -5.79 5.67 20.18
N TYR A 95 -6.92 5.04 20.52
CA TYR A 95 -8.24 5.44 20.04
C TYR A 95 -8.95 6.29 21.08
N GLU A 96 -9.33 7.51 20.67
CA GLU A 96 -10.13 8.39 21.51
C GLU A 96 -11.60 8.03 21.35
N LEU A 97 -12.18 7.47 22.41
CA LEU A 97 -13.61 7.16 22.46
C LEU A 97 -14.41 8.47 22.44
N GLN A 98 -15.01 8.79 21.29
CA GLN A 98 -15.84 9.99 21.15
C GLN A 98 -17.21 9.84 21.81
N GLU A 99 -17.70 8.61 21.95
CA GLU A 99 -19.00 8.29 22.52
C GLU A 99 -18.87 7.16 23.54
N PHE A 100 -19.68 7.23 24.60
CA PHE A 100 -19.77 6.14 25.56
C PHE A 100 -20.61 5.02 24.95
N LYS A 101 -19.93 3.94 24.54
CA LYS A 101 -20.55 2.73 23.99
C LYS A 101 -20.23 1.53 24.89
N ASP A 102 -21.04 0.49 24.80
CA ASP A 102 -20.71 -0.80 25.40
C ASP A 102 -19.39 -1.35 24.85
N PHE A 103 -18.74 -2.23 25.62
CA PHE A 103 -17.39 -2.72 25.36
C PHE A 103 -17.20 -3.28 23.94
N TYR A 104 -18.10 -4.14 23.48
CA TYR A 104 -17.97 -4.79 22.18
C TYR A 104 -18.15 -3.81 20.99
N PRO A 105 -19.19 -2.95 20.95
CA PRO A 105 -19.29 -1.90 19.94
C PRO A 105 -18.09 -0.94 19.93
N ALA A 106 -17.59 -0.54 21.10
CA ALA A 106 -16.42 0.35 21.20
C ALA A 106 -15.16 -0.27 20.58
N ILE A 107 -14.93 -1.57 20.82
CA ILE A 107 -13.82 -2.30 20.22
C ILE A 107 -14.01 -2.46 18.71
N ALA A 108 -15.22 -2.79 18.27
CA ALA A 108 -15.52 -2.93 16.86
C ALA A 108 -15.22 -1.60 16.13
N ASP A 109 -15.73 -0.47 16.62
CA ASP A 109 -15.49 0.87 16.08
C ASP A 109 -14.00 1.25 16.05
N HIS A 110 -13.24 0.84 17.07
CA HIS A 110 -11.80 1.03 17.06
C HIS A 110 -11.15 0.27 15.89
N PHE A 111 -11.44 -1.03 15.72
CA PHE A 111 -10.91 -1.81 14.61
C PHE A 111 -11.35 -1.25 13.24
N VAL A 112 -12.60 -0.80 13.13
CA VAL A 112 -13.10 -0.09 11.96
C VAL A 112 -12.21 1.11 11.61
N SER A 113 -11.94 1.95 12.62
CA SER A 113 -11.11 3.16 12.46
C SER A 113 -9.67 2.81 12.06
N VAL A 114 -9.06 1.81 12.70
CA VAL A 114 -7.69 1.36 12.39
C VAL A 114 -7.61 0.87 10.95
N LEU A 115 -8.57 0.03 10.53
CA LEU A 115 -8.56 -0.51 9.18
C LEU A 115 -8.81 0.58 8.13
N GLN A 116 -9.73 1.51 8.39
CA GLN A 116 -9.98 2.65 7.50
C GLN A 116 -8.72 3.51 7.31
N CYS A 117 -8.02 3.86 8.40
CA CYS A 117 -6.74 4.56 8.35
C CYS A 117 -5.72 3.83 7.46
N LYS A 118 -5.59 2.51 7.61
CA LYS A 118 -4.68 1.70 6.78
C LYS A 118 -5.05 1.73 5.29
N VAL A 119 -6.34 1.82 4.94
CA VAL A 119 -6.76 2.01 3.53
C VAL A 119 -6.34 3.36 3.01
N ASP A 120 -6.50 4.39 3.84
CA ASP A 120 -6.34 5.76 3.40
C ASP A 120 -4.85 6.16 3.26
N CYS A 121 -3.92 5.38 3.83
CA CYS A 121 -2.47 5.61 3.69
C CYS A 121 -1.99 5.82 2.24
N GLU A 122 -2.48 5.07 1.25
CA GLU A 122 -2.07 5.29 -0.15
C GLU A 122 -2.54 6.67 -0.66
N THR A 123 -3.76 7.06 -0.28
CA THR A 123 -4.34 8.35 -0.68
C THR A 123 -3.70 9.52 0.05
N GLU A 124 -3.35 9.37 1.33
CA GLU A 124 -2.67 10.39 2.13
C GLU A 124 -1.24 10.64 1.66
N LEU A 125 -0.56 9.59 1.19
CA LEU A 125 0.80 9.66 0.66
C LEU A 125 0.84 10.00 -0.84
N THR A 126 -0.30 10.31 -1.47
CA THR A 126 -0.31 10.72 -2.88
C THR A 126 0.33 12.10 -3.02
N PRO A 127 1.44 12.24 -3.76
CA PRO A 127 2.17 13.49 -3.81
C PRO A 127 1.47 14.52 -4.66
N ASN A 128 1.66 15.78 -4.29
CA ASN A 128 1.20 16.92 -5.08
C ASN A 128 2.37 17.62 -5.75
N VAL A 129 2.47 17.47 -7.07
CA VAL A 129 3.54 18.11 -7.85
C VAL A 129 2.98 19.35 -8.53
N GLY A 130 3.19 20.51 -7.92
CA GLY A 130 2.79 21.79 -8.51
C GLY A 130 1.28 21.98 -8.65
N GLY A 131 0.50 21.42 -7.71
CA GLY A 131 -0.96 21.52 -7.69
C GLY A 131 -1.70 20.39 -8.43
N TYR A 132 -0.97 19.39 -8.92
CA TYR A 132 -1.54 18.17 -9.49
C TYR A 132 -1.17 16.95 -8.65
N PHE A 133 -2.19 16.22 -8.21
CA PHE A 133 -2.02 14.93 -7.57
C PHE A 133 -1.65 13.87 -8.60
N VAL A 134 -0.59 13.12 -8.32
CA VAL A 134 -0.17 12.02 -9.20
C VAL A 134 -0.98 10.77 -8.83
N GLU A 135 -2.14 10.61 -9.48
CA GLU A 135 -2.96 9.40 -9.31
C GLU A 135 -2.17 8.13 -9.63
N LYS A 136 -2.46 7.05 -8.91
CA LYS A 136 -1.76 5.75 -9.05
C LYS A 136 -0.24 5.94 -8.95
N PHE A 137 0.21 6.62 -7.91
CA PHE A 137 1.59 7.09 -7.78
C PHE A 137 2.63 5.97 -7.93
N VAL A 138 2.42 4.84 -7.25
CA VAL A 138 3.32 3.68 -7.32
C VAL A 138 3.33 3.06 -8.72
N ALA A 139 2.16 2.92 -9.35
CA ALA A 139 2.08 2.46 -10.74
C ALA A 139 2.85 3.40 -11.67
N THR A 140 2.71 4.70 -11.50
CA THR A 140 3.44 5.71 -12.27
C THR A 140 4.96 5.55 -12.15
N MET A 141 5.48 5.29 -10.94
CA MET A 141 6.91 5.01 -10.74
C MET A 141 7.37 3.77 -11.52
N TYR A 142 6.60 2.67 -11.48
CA TYR A 142 6.90 1.46 -12.26
C TYR A 142 6.82 1.67 -13.77
N HIS A 143 5.92 2.54 -14.25
CA HIS A 143 5.86 2.92 -15.66
C HIS A 143 7.16 3.62 -16.10
N TYR A 144 7.64 4.61 -15.33
CA TYR A 144 8.90 5.28 -15.63
C TYR A 144 10.09 4.32 -15.60
N LEU A 145 10.15 3.43 -14.61
CA LEU A 145 11.18 2.39 -14.52
C LEU A 145 11.18 1.46 -15.72
N GLN A 146 10.01 0.93 -16.08
CA GLN A 146 9.84 0.06 -17.24
C GLN A 146 10.41 0.68 -18.50
N PHE A 147 10.08 1.93 -18.77
CA PHE A 147 10.57 2.61 -19.96
C PHE A 147 12.07 2.91 -19.87
N ALA A 148 12.54 3.39 -18.72
CA ALA A 148 13.95 3.69 -18.51
C ALA A 148 14.82 2.43 -18.72
N TYR A 149 14.45 1.31 -18.11
CA TYR A 149 15.13 0.02 -18.30
C TYR A 149 15.07 -0.48 -19.74
N TYR A 150 13.93 -0.31 -20.41
CA TYR A 150 13.82 -0.64 -21.82
C TYR A 150 14.79 0.18 -22.69
N LYS A 151 14.93 1.48 -22.43
CA LYS A 151 15.87 2.36 -23.13
C LYS A 151 17.34 2.05 -22.83
N LEU A 152 17.63 1.52 -21.65
CA LEU A 152 18.95 1.05 -21.25
C LEU A 152 19.28 -0.36 -21.74
N ASN A 153 18.37 -1.02 -22.45
CA ASN A 153 18.49 -2.41 -22.90
C ASN A 153 18.55 -3.43 -21.74
N GLU A 154 18.04 -3.04 -20.58
CA GLU A 154 17.92 -3.85 -19.36
C GLU A 154 16.51 -4.48 -19.34
N VAL A 155 16.22 -5.34 -20.33
CA VAL A 155 14.84 -5.79 -20.61
C VAL A 155 14.24 -6.64 -19.50
N GLN A 156 15.04 -7.45 -18.80
CA GLN A 156 14.56 -8.25 -17.65
C GLN A 156 13.96 -7.35 -16.57
N ASP A 157 14.65 -6.26 -16.23
CA ASP A 157 14.19 -5.29 -15.27
C ASP A 157 12.97 -4.52 -15.75
N ALA A 158 12.90 -4.20 -17.04
CA ALA A 158 11.72 -3.61 -17.66
C ALA A 158 10.48 -4.52 -17.51
N VAL A 159 10.59 -5.83 -17.82
CA VAL A 159 9.47 -6.79 -17.73
C VAL A 159 9.01 -6.96 -16.29
N ARG A 160 9.95 -7.08 -15.35
CA ARG A 160 9.62 -7.15 -13.92
C ARG A 160 8.90 -5.89 -13.44
N SER A 161 9.28 -4.72 -13.97
CA SER A 161 8.63 -3.44 -13.66
C SER A 161 7.20 -3.37 -14.22
N VAL A 162 6.95 -3.85 -15.45
CA VAL A 162 5.58 -4.00 -15.98
C VAL A 162 4.77 -4.94 -15.08
N SER A 163 5.37 -6.07 -14.69
CA SER A 163 4.68 -7.08 -13.89
C SER A 163 4.28 -6.53 -12.52
N SER A 164 5.15 -5.72 -11.90
CA SER A 164 4.83 -4.94 -10.70
C SER A 164 3.74 -3.88 -10.95
N TYR A 165 3.79 -3.15 -12.07
CA TYR A 165 2.75 -2.18 -12.43
C TYR A 165 1.35 -2.82 -12.43
N MET A 166 1.22 -4.01 -13.03
CA MET A 166 -0.05 -4.72 -13.16
C MET A 166 -0.71 -5.10 -11.83
N LEU A 167 0.04 -5.07 -10.71
CA LEU A 167 -0.55 -5.24 -9.38
C LEU A 167 -1.37 -4.03 -8.93
N PHE A 168 -1.00 -2.83 -9.40
CA PHE A 168 -1.64 -1.58 -8.99
C PHE A 168 -2.77 -1.19 -9.94
N ASP A 169 -2.56 -1.38 -11.24
CA ASP A 169 -3.53 -1.05 -12.28
C ASP A 169 -3.65 -2.14 -13.34
N PRO A 170 -4.34 -3.26 -13.03
CA PRO A 170 -4.54 -4.35 -13.97
C PRO A 170 -5.42 -3.96 -15.17
N GLY A 171 -6.17 -2.86 -15.07
CA GLY A 171 -7.05 -2.36 -16.13
C GLY A 171 -6.34 -1.56 -17.23
N ASP A 172 -5.06 -1.22 -17.06
CA ASP A 172 -4.32 -0.46 -18.07
C ASP A 172 -4.03 -1.31 -19.31
N THR A 173 -4.76 -1.00 -20.39
CA THR A 173 -4.60 -1.66 -21.69
C THR A 173 -3.21 -1.49 -22.31
N VAL A 174 -2.52 -0.38 -22.04
CA VAL A 174 -1.17 -0.13 -22.58
C VAL A 174 -0.16 -1.06 -21.91
N MET A 175 -0.23 -1.22 -20.58
CA MET A 175 0.66 -2.13 -19.86
C MET A 175 0.37 -3.59 -20.16
N GLN A 176 -0.90 -3.96 -20.37
CA GLN A 176 -1.25 -5.28 -20.89
C GLN A 176 -0.60 -5.56 -22.25
N GLN A 177 -0.66 -4.61 -23.18
CA GLN A 177 0.00 -4.73 -24.49
C GLN A 177 1.52 -4.86 -24.36
N ASN A 178 2.14 -4.12 -23.44
CA ASN A 178 3.57 -4.23 -23.16
C ASN A 178 3.95 -5.64 -22.67
N LEU A 179 3.15 -6.26 -21.79
CA LEU A 179 3.38 -7.67 -21.40
C LEU A 179 3.29 -8.62 -22.60
N VAL A 180 2.29 -8.45 -23.46
CA VAL A 180 2.17 -9.27 -24.68
C VAL A 180 3.39 -9.09 -25.58
N TYR A 181 3.86 -7.86 -25.75
CA TYR A 181 5.06 -7.55 -26.52
C TYR A 181 6.31 -8.27 -25.97
N TYR A 182 6.55 -8.20 -24.66
CA TYR A 182 7.69 -8.88 -24.04
C TYR A 182 7.59 -10.40 -24.12
N ARG A 183 6.40 -10.97 -23.93
CA ARG A 183 6.15 -12.41 -24.07
C ARG A 183 6.42 -12.88 -25.50
N PHE A 184 5.95 -12.13 -26.50
CA PHE A 184 6.17 -12.45 -27.90
C PHE A 184 7.66 -12.43 -28.27
N HIS A 185 8.44 -11.50 -27.72
CA HIS A 185 9.87 -11.40 -27.97
C HIS A 185 10.76 -12.11 -26.94
N ARG A 186 10.21 -13.04 -26.14
CA ARG A 186 10.92 -13.69 -25.03
C ARG A 186 12.24 -14.35 -25.45
N GLU A 187 12.27 -15.01 -26.60
CA GLU A 187 13.46 -15.71 -27.10
C GLU A 187 14.56 -14.74 -27.49
N ARG A 188 14.19 -13.63 -28.15
CA ARG A 188 15.11 -12.57 -28.57
C ARG A 188 15.82 -11.95 -27.37
N TRP A 189 15.07 -11.73 -26.28
CA TRP A 189 15.54 -11.06 -25.08
C TRP A 189 16.01 -12.01 -23.97
N ARG A 190 15.99 -13.33 -24.24
CA ARG A 190 16.36 -14.39 -23.27
C ARG A 190 15.58 -14.27 -21.95
N LEU A 191 14.30 -13.92 -22.05
CA LEU A 191 13.40 -13.80 -20.91
C LEU A 191 12.93 -15.19 -20.45
N ARG A 192 12.90 -15.39 -19.14
CA ARG A 192 12.35 -16.58 -18.49
C ARG A 192 11.00 -16.26 -17.87
N ASP A 193 10.23 -17.28 -17.52
CA ASP A 193 8.92 -17.08 -16.90
C ASP A 193 9.04 -16.32 -15.55
N GLU A 194 10.14 -16.53 -14.81
CA GLU A 194 10.53 -15.76 -13.61
C GLU A 194 10.63 -14.24 -13.84
N ASP A 195 10.95 -13.79 -15.06
CA ASP A 195 11.11 -12.36 -15.36
C ASP A 195 9.75 -11.66 -15.55
N PHE A 196 8.67 -12.43 -15.70
CA PHE A 196 7.29 -11.93 -15.73
C PHE A 196 6.63 -11.94 -14.35
N GLU A 197 7.40 -12.24 -13.31
CA GLU A 197 6.93 -12.09 -11.94
C GLU A 197 7.17 -10.65 -11.46
N PRO A 198 6.22 -10.07 -10.70
CA PRO A 198 6.43 -8.79 -10.03
C PRO A 198 7.70 -8.81 -9.18
N ARG A 199 8.39 -7.68 -9.09
CA ARG A 199 9.57 -7.54 -8.25
C ARG A 199 9.24 -7.81 -6.78
N PRO A 200 10.12 -8.50 -6.03
CA PRO A 200 10.03 -8.50 -4.58
C PRO A 200 10.31 -7.08 -4.09
N VAL A 201 9.37 -6.48 -3.35
CA VAL A 201 9.62 -5.18 -2.73
C VAL A 201 10.66 -5.39 -1.63
N ARG A 202 11.84 -4.79 -1.79
CA ARG A 202 12.93 -4.87 -0.82
C ARG A 202 12.66 -3.84 0.26
N THR A 203 11.94 -4.23 1.32
CA THR A 203 11.82 -3.41 2.52
C THR A 203 13.16 -3.42 3.28
N PRO A 204 13.59 -2.31 3.91
CA PRO A 204 14.90 -2.22 4.56
C PRO A 204 15.03 -3.04 5.84
N GLN A 205 13.94 -3.62 6.36
CA GLN A 205 13.93 -4.37 7.61
C GLN A 205 13.50 -5.83 7.41
N PRO A 206 14.33 -6.81 7.82
CA PRO A 206 13.85 -8.17 8.01
C PRO A 206 12.96 -8.19 9.25
N THR A 207 11.65 -8.27 9.07
CA THR A 207 10.76 -8.65 10.18
C THR A 207 11.11 -10.05 10.65
N SER A 208 10.95 -10.36 11.95
CA SER A 208 11.20 -11.70 12.51
C SER A 208 10.27 -12.79 11.95
N TYR A 209 9.18 -12.37 11.31
CA TYR A 209 8.38 -13.17 10.40
C TYR A 209 9.02 -13.06 9.02
N GLY A 210 9.48 -14.17 8.44
CA GLY A 210 10.29 -14.26 7.22
C GLY A 210 9.74 -13.51 5.99
N PRO A 211 10.44 -13.55 4.84
CA PRO A 211 10.08 -12.76 3.67
C PRO A 211 8.74 -13.26 3.08
N ALA A 212 7.64 -12.69 3.54
CA ALA A 212 6.36 -12.84 2.87
C ALA A 212 6.44 -12.05 1.55
N PRO A 213 6.17 -12.67 0.39
CA PRO A 213 6.20 -11.97 -0.88
C PRO A 213 5.16 -10.86 -0.84
N THR A 214 5.63 -9.62 -0.95
CA THR A 214 4.86 -8.37 -0.82
C THR A 214 3.68 -8.28 -1.80
N ARG A 215 3.68 -9.12 -2.85
CA ARG A 215 2.54 -9.35 -3.75
C ARG A 215 1.29 -9.77 -2.98
N GLU A 216 1.41 -10.71 -2.03
CA GLU A 216 0.29 -11.07 -1.15
C GLU A 216 -0.02 -9.93 -0.20
N ARG A 217 0.96 -9.31 0.46
CA ARG A 217 0.65 -8.25 1.44
C ARG A 217 -0.12 -7.05 0.86
N LEU A 218 0.23 -6.51 -0.31
CA LEU A 218 -0.44 -5.33 -0.88
C LEU A 218 -1.77 -5.65 -1.57
N THR A 219 -1.89 -6.83 -2.19
CA THR A 219 -3.16 -7.25 -2.81
C THR A 219 -4.14 -7.80 -1.76
N VAL A 220 -3.66 -8.57 -0.78
CA VAL A 220 -4.44 -9.03 0.38
C VAL A 220 -4.81 -7.86 1.27
N THR A 221 -3.97 -6.84 1.45
CA THR A 221 -4.44 -5.62 2.10
C THR A 221 -5.46 -4.92 1.22
N ARG A 222 -5.28 -4.69 -0.08
CA ARG A 222 -6.29 -3.96 -0.86
C ARG A 222 -7.63 -4.71 -0.98
N GLU A 223 -7.63 -5.99 -1.34
CA GLU A 223 -8.83 -6.83 -1.39
C GLU A 223 -9.43 -7.04 0.00
N GLY A 224 -8.59 -7.28 1.00
CA GLY A 224 -8.99 -7.35 2.40
C GLY A 224 -9.58 -6.03 2.87
N LEU A 225 -9.03 -4.89 2.47
CA LEU A 225 -9.49 -3.55 2.84
C LEU A 225 -10.75 -3.14 2.06
N THR A 226 -10.96 -3.62 0.83
CA THR A 226 -12.25 -3.49 0.15
C THR A 226 -13.31 -4.35 0.81
N LEU A 227 -12.99 -5.60 1.17
CA LEU A 227 -13.88 -6.48 1.92
C LEU A 227 -14.17 -5.94 3.32
N ILE A 228 -13.17 -5.35 3.97
CA ILE A 228 -13.34 -4.63 5.22
C ILE A 228 -14.21 -3.42 4.97
N ARG A 229 -13.94 -2.56 3.98
CA ARG A 229 -14.77 -1.38 3.67
C ARG A 229 -16.23 -1.75 3.42
N GLU A 230 -16.49 -2.81 2.67
CA GLU A 230 -17.82 -3.38 2.47
C GLU A 230 -18.41 -3.92 3.79
N GLY A 231 -17.63 -4.70 4.55
CA GLY A 231 -18.01 -5.19 5.87
C GLY A 231 -18.30 -4.06 6.87
N LEU A 232 -17.56 -2.96 6.80
CA LEU A 232 -17.70 -1.75 7.61
C LEU A 232 -18.96 -0.98 7.24
N THR A 233 -19.27 -0.90 5.96
CA THR A 233 -20.55 -0.32 5.51
C THR A 233 -21.72 -1.15 6.03
N LEU A 234 -21.62 -2.49 5.95
CA LEU A 234 -22.65 -3.41 6.45
C LEU A 234 -22.79 -3.38 7.97
N THR A 235 -21.68 -3.35 8.73
CA THR A 235 -21.74 -3.25 10.19
C THR A 235 -22.26 -1.90 10.64
N ARG A 236 -21.86 -0.80 9.98
CA ARG A 236 -22.42 0.52 10.24
C ARG A 236 -23.93 0.55 10.02
N GLU A 237 -24.41 0.04 8.89
CA GLU A 237 -25.85 -0.09 8.61
C GLU A 237 -26.56 -0.92 9.68
N ARG A 238 -25.96 -2.05 10.09
CA ARG A 238 -26.53 -2.95 11.10
C ARG A 238 -26.51 -2.39 12.52
N LEU A 239 -25.53 -1.55 12.86
CA LEU A 239 -25.45 -0.84 14.14
C LEU A 239 -26.36 0.39 14.18
N THR A 240 -26.66 1.01 13.03
CA THR A 240 -27.63 2.11 12.92
C THR A 240 -29.08 1.66 12.87
N MET A 241 -29.32 0.36 12.67
CA MET A 241 -30.64 -0.25 12.88
C MET A 241 -30.85 -0.47 14.38
N GLU A 242 -31.03 0.63 15.11
CA GLU A 242 -31.69 0.53 16.42
C GLU A 242 -33.13 0.09 16.21
N VAL A 243 -33.46 -0.97 16.93
CA VAL A 243 -34.75 -1.58 17.19
C VAL A 243 -35.88 -0.54 17.15
N ASP A 244 -36.66 -0.55 16.07
CA ASP A 244 -37.99 0.06 16.11
C ASP A 244 -38.78 -0.63 17.23
N GLY A 245 -39.29 0.17 18.16
CA GLY A 245 -39.92 -0.25 19.40
C GLY A 245 -41.26 -0.96 19.19
N GLY A 246 -41.23 -2.12 18.54
CA GLY A 246 -42.34 -3.04 18.40
C GLY A 246 -42.28 -4.14 19.45
N GLU A 247 -43.43 -4.36 20.09
CA GLU A 247 -43.72 -5.36 21.12
C GLU A 247 -42.96 -6.68 20.95
N GLY A 248 -42.40 -7.18 22.04
CA GLY A 248 -41.51 -8.34 22.05
C GLY A 248 -42.16 -9.61 21.47
N PRO A 249 -41.43 -10.43 20.70
CA PRO A 249 -41.85 -11.79 20.43
C PRO A 249 -41.62 -12.64 21.68
N GLU A 250 -42.60 -13.48 22.01
CA GLU A 250 -42.59 -14.43 23.10
C GLU A 250 -41.28 -15.22 23.18
N LEU A 251 -40.84 -15.43 24.42
CA LEU A 251 -39.73 -16.28 24.84
C LEU A 251 -39.84 -17.66 24.14
N LEU A 252 -39.05 -17.89 23.09
CA LEU A 252 -38.80 -19.24 22.59
C LEU A 252 -37.72 -19.85 23.49
N ASP A 253 -38.08 -20.91 24.22
CA ASP A 253 -37.19 -21.69 25.08
C ASP A 253 -35.90 -22.06 24.33
N LEU A 254 -34.78 -21.48 24.77
CA LEU A 254 -33.45 -21.92 24.38
C LEU A 254 -33.19 -23.29 25.03
N PRO A 255 -32.61 -24.27 24.31
CA PRO A 255 -32.19 -25.52 24.93
C PRO A 255 -31.10 -25.24 25.97
N SER A 256 -31.23 -25.87 27.13
CA SER A 256 -30.29 -25.75 28.25
C SER A 256 -28.96 -26.43 27.92
N ASP A 257 -27.85 -25.72 28.14
CA ASP A 257 -26.45 -26.15 27.89
C ASP A 257 -25.94 -27.24 28.86
N GLY A 258 -26.83 -28.10 29.36
CA GLY A 258 -26.49 -29.18 30.29
C GLY A 258 -25.63 -30.30 29.70
N GLU A 259 -25.38 -30.31 28.38
CA GLU A 259 -24.50 -31.28 27.73
C GLU A 259 -23.00 -30.93 27.85
N PHE A 260 -22.64 -29.76 28.38
CA PHE A 260 -21.24 -29.32 28.48
C PHE A 260 -20.68 -29.22 29.92
N GLU A 261 -21.38 -29.80 30.91
CA GLU A 261 -20.93 -29.87 32.30
C GLU A 261 -20.41 -31.26 32.68
N GLY A 262 -19.39 -31.74 31.97
CA GLY A 262 -18.60 -32.91 32.34
C GLY A 262 -17.11 -32.62 32.21
N GLU A 263 -16.29 -33.12 33.14
CA GLU A 263 -14.81 -33.07 33.02
C GLU A 263 -14.41 -33.77 31.72
N GLY A 264 -13.91 -32.99 30.75
CA GLY A 264 -13.45 -33.52 29.47
C GLY A 264 -12.10 -34.21 29.62
N ASP A 265 -11.96 -35.39 29.01
CA ASP A 265 -10.69 -36.13 28.94
C ASP A 265 -9.72 -35.41 27.98
N TYR A 266 -8.95 -34.46 28.51
CA TYR A 266 -7.86 -33.80 27.79
C TYR A 266 -6.56 -34.59 27.89
N GLU A 267 -6.43 -35.63 27.08
CA GLU A 267 -5.14 -36.01 26.51
C GLU A 267 -5.33 -36.38 25.05
N GLU A 268 -4.83 -35.53 24.14
CA GLU A 268 -4.06 -35.94 22.96
C GLU A 268 -3.63 -34.70 22.16
N GLY A 269 -2.33 -34.41 22.21
CA GLY A 269 -1.70 -33.44 21.34
C GLY A 269 -1.34 -34.08 20.01
N PHE A 270 -1.87 -33.56 18.90
CA PHE A 270 -1.45 -33.95 17.55
C PHE A 270 -0.67 -32.83 16.87
N PHE A 271 0.64 -32.83 17.12
CA PHE A 271 1.65 -32.33 16.19
C PHE A 271 2.25 -33.54 15.49
N ALA A 272 1.80 -33.87 14.28
CA ALA A 272 2.57 -34.65 13.30
C ALA A 272 1.74 -34.89 12.04
N GLU A 273 2.20 -34.38 10.90
CA GLU A 273 2.38 -35.15 9.64
C GLU A 273 2.58 -34.20 8.46
N TRP A 274 3.80 -33.69 8.31
CA TRP A 274 4.34 -33.39 6.98
C TRP A 274 5.86 -33.37 7.03
N TRP A 275 6.49 -33.85 5.94
CA TRP A 275 7.93 -34.13 5.74
C TRP A 275 8.40 -35.54 6.07
N GLN A 276 8.15 -36.50 5.17
CA GLN A 276 9.21 -37.42 4.69
C GLN A 276 9.05 -37.70 3.18
N GLU A 277 10.15 -37.52 2.45
CA GLU A 277 10.30 -37.70 1.00
C GLU A 277 10.16 -39.18 0.54
N PRO A 278 9.84 -39.44 -0.74
CA PRO A 278 9.61 -40.79 -1.22
C PRO A 278 10.93 -41.51 -1.57
N LYS A 279 11.08 -42.76 -1.13
CA LYS A 279 12.12 -43.68 -1.64
C LYS A 279 11.50 -44.93 -2.25
N THR A 280 11.47 -44.90 -3.58
CA THR A 280 11.71 -45.96 -4.58
C THR A 280 11.50 -47.44 -4.24
N LYS A 281 10.70 -48.04 -5.13
CA LYS A 281 10.50 -49.44 -5.51
C LYS A 281 11.82 -50.23 -5.68
N GLY A 282 11.91 -51.42 -5.07
CA GLY A 282 12.94 -52.41 -5.37
C GLY A 282 12.93 -53.63 -4.42
N ASP A 283 12.45 -54.77 -4.93
CA ASP A 283 12.95 -56.14 -4.72
C ASP A 283 13.25 -56.64 -3.29
N LYS A 284 12.40 -57.52 -2.74
CA LYS A 284 12.47 -58.99 -2.94
C LYS A 284 11.63 -59.74 -1.89
N ASP A 285 10.91 -60.74 -2.40
CA ASP A 285 10.48 -61.92 -1.66
C ASP A 285 11.64 -62.54 -0.88
N ASP A 286 11.41 -62.97 0.36
CA ASP A 286 11.65 -64.38 0.68
C ASP A 286 10.93 -64.85 1.95
N GLN A 287 10.59 -66.14 1.90
CA GLN A 287 9.73 -66.93 2.76
C GLN A 287 10.32 -67.19 4.16
N GLY A 288 9.50 -67.64 5.10
CA GLY A 288 10.01 -68.51 6.15
C GLY A 288 9.17 -68.71 7.41
N SER A 289 8.34 -69.76 7.36
CA SER A 289 7.71 -70.54 8.46
C SER A 289 6.54 -69.94 9.24
#